data_AF-A0AB35RAY5-F1
#
_entry.id   AF-A0AB35RAY5-F1
#
_cell.length_a   1.000
_cell.length_b   1.000
_cell.length_c   1.000
_cell.angle_alpha   90.00
_cell.angle_beta   90.00
_cell.angle_gamma   90.00
#
_symmetry.space_group_name_H-M   'P 1'
#
loop_
_entity.id
_entity.type
_entity.pdbx_description
1 polymer ?
#
loop_
_entity_poly.entity_id
_entity_poly.type
_entity_poly.pdbx_seq_one_letter_code
_entity_poly.pdbx_strand_id
1 'polypeptide(L)' 'MQPVSMIERLSDVERQLVIKGLQALRRERGLAWNMAFDIAAQGKVAVSPRLSQYGITAIEHLARRFGGAALHWSDV' A
#
# COMPACT_ATOMS: atom_id res chain seq x y z
N MET A 1 -6.35 13.36 29.28
CA MET A 1 -5.99 13.75 27.89
C MET A 1 -5.63 12.47 27.15
N GLN A 2 -6.39 12.10 26.13
CA GLN A 2 -6.00 11.00 25.23
C GLN A 2 -4.74 11.46 24.45
N PRO A 3 -3.75 10.59 24.23
CA PRO A 3 -2.58 10.97 23.44
C PRO A 3 -3.04 11.24 22.02
N VAL A 4 -3.04 12.53 21.61
CA VAL A 4 -3.23 12.93 20.23
C VAL A 4 -2.18 12.20 19.42
N SER A 5 -2.62 11.31 18.53
CA SER A 5 -1.69 10.47 17.79
C SER A 5 -0.80 11.38 16.94
N MET A 6 0.47 11.03 16.74
CA MET A 6 1.43 11.83 15.95
C MET A 6 0.88 12.22 14.56
N ILE A 7 -0.05 11.41 14.05
CA ILE A 7 -0.80 11.54 12.80
C ILE A 7 -1.80 12.71 12.82
N GLU A 8 -2.47 12.97 13.95
CA GLU A 8 -3.45 14.04 14.10
C GLU A 8 -2.79 15.42 14.19
N ARG A 9 -1.48 15.46 14.44
CA ARG A 9 -0.69 16.70 14.51
C ARG A 9 -0.09 17.12 13.16
N LEU A 10 -0.22 16.27 12.14
CA LEU A 10 0.26 16.61 10.80
C LEU A 10 -0.63 17.69 10.18
N SER A 11 0.02 18.68 9.57
CA SER A 11 -0.63 19.61 8.66
C SER A 11 -1.21 18.88 7.44
N ASP A 12 -2.13 19.52 6.73
CA ASP A 12 -2.72 18.95 5.51
C ASP A 12 -1.66 18.66 4.43
N VAL A 13 -0.60 19.48 4.35
CA VAL A 13 0.52 19.29 3.43
C VAL A 13 1.31 18.04 3.79
N GLU A 14 1.67 17.87 5.07
CA GLU A 14 2.39 16.68 5.54
C GLU A 14 1.56 15.41 5.36
N ARG A 15 0.27 15.49 5.67
CA ARG A 15 -0.69 14.39 5.45
C ARG A 15 -0.76 14.00 3.97
N GLN A 16 -0.80 14.98 3.07
CA GLN A 16 -0.80 14.71 1.62
C GLN A 16 0.52 14.10 1.13
N LEU A 17 1.66 14.55 1.66
CA LEU A 17 2.97 13.95 1.36
C LEU A 17 3.04 12.49 1.82
N VAL A 18 2.55 12.19 3.02
CA VAL A 18 2.47 10.82 3.54
C VAL A 18 1.58 9.95 2.65
N ILE A 19 0.40 10.43 2.25
CA ILE A 19 -0.48 9.71 1.33
C ILE A 19 0.24 9.38 0.02
N LYS A 20 0.90 10.37 -0.61
CA LYS A 20 1.64 10.18 -1.86
C LYS A 20 2.77 9.15 -1.70
N GLY A 21 3.53 9.23 -0.60
CA GLY A 21 4.59 8.27 -0.30
C GLY A 21 4.06 6.84 -0.12
N LEU A 22 2.94 6.68 0.59
CA LEU A 22 2.27 5.39 0.76
C LEU A 22 1.75 4.84 -0.59
N GLN A 23 1.17 5.68 -1.44
CA GLN A 23 0.74 5.29 -2.79
C GLN A 23 1.91 4.82 -3.65
N ALA A 24 3.04 5.53 -3.62
CA ALA A 24 4.26 5.11 -4.32
C ALA A 24 4.77 3.76 -3.80
N LEU A 25 4.82 3.58 -2.48
CA LEU A 25 5.25 2.33 -1.86
C LEU A 25 4.35 1.15 -2.23
N ARG A 26 3.03 1.38 -2.30
CA ARG A 26 2.07 0.36 -2.78
C ARG A 26 2.39 -0.04 -4.21
N ARG A 27 2.63 0.92 -5.10
CA ARG A 27 2.95 0.65 -6.51
C ARG A 27 4.18 -0.23 -6.65
N GLU A 28 5.28 0.13 -5.99
CA GLU A 28 6.52 -0.67 -6.01
C GLU A 28 6.31 -2.10 -5.50
N ARG A 29 5.53 -2.25 -4.43
CA ARG A 29 5.19 -3.58 -3.88
C ARG A 29 4.26 -4.38 -4.78
N GLY A 30 3.34 -3.72 -5.49
CA GLY A 30 2.51 -4.35 -6.53
C GLY A 30 3.36 -4.87 -7.69
N LEU A 31 4.33 -4.07 -8.16
CA LEU A 31 5.28 -4.50 -9.19
C LEU A 31 6.10 -5.72 -8.74
N ALA A 32 6.59 -5.69 -7.50
CA ALA A 32 7.32 -6.83 -6.93
C ALA A 32 6.46 -8.09 -6.79
N TRP A 33 5.18 -7.93 -6.44
CA TRP A 33 4.24 -9.05 -6.37
C TRP A 33 3.95 -9.63 -7.76
N ASN A 34 3.69 -8.78 -8.77
CA ASN A 34 3.47 -9.21 -10.15
C ASN A 34 4.67 -10.01 -10.67
N MET A 35 5.89 -9.50 -10.47
CA MET A 35 7.11 -10.20 -10.87
C MET A 35 7.25 -11.56 -10.20
N ALA A 36 6.98 -11.64 -8.90
CA ALA A 36 7.05 -12.92 -8.17
C ALA A 36 5.95 -13.89 -8.62
N PHE A 37 4.77 -13.38 -8.96
CA PHE A 37 3.67 -14.16 -9.51
C PHE A 37 4.05 -14.73 -10.88
N ASP A 38 4.62 -13.92 -11.77
CA ASP A 38 5.07 -14.35 -13.10
C ASP A 38 6.13 -15.46 -13.00
N ILE A 39 7.09 -15.30 -12.09
CA ILE A 39 8.12 -16.33 -11.83
C ILE A 39 7.47 -17.63 -11.32
N ALA A 40 6.52 -17.53 -10.37
CA ALA A 40 5.82 -18.69 -9.84
C ALA A 40 5.01 -19.41 -10.94
N ALA A 41 4.34 -18.65 -11.81
CA ALA A 41 3.56 -19.17 -12.92
C ALA A 41 4.45 -19.89 -13.95
N GLN A 42 5.61 -19.33 -14.30
CA GLN A 42 6.59 -19.96 -15.20
C GLN A 42 7.17 -21.24 -14.60
N GLY A 43 7.45 -21.24 -13.30
CA GLY A 43 7.98 -22.40 -12.57
C GLY A 43 6.96 -23.52 -12.31
N LYS A 44 5.70 -23.39 -12.78
CA LYS A 44 4.57 -24.29 -12.46
C LYS A 44 4.37 -24.47 -10.96
N VAL A 45 4.72 -23.45 -10.17
CA VAL A 45 4.51 -23.46 -8.72
C VAL A 45 3.03 -23.24 -8.46
N ALA A 46 2.38 -24.21 -7.82
CA ALA A 46 0.93 -24.20 -7.57
C ALA A 46 0.47 -23.10 -6.59
N VAL A 47 1.41 -22.45 -5.91
CA VAL A 47 1.11 -21.45 -4.87
C VAL A 47 1.56 -20.08 -5.34
N SER A 48 0.59 -19.21 -5.62
CA SER A 48 0.85 -17.79 -5.86
C SER A 48 1.39 -17.11 -4.59
N PRO A 49 2.32 -16.15 -4.71
CA PRO A 49 2.78 -15.36 -3.57
C PRO A 49 1.61 -14.65 -2.89
N ARG A 50 1.59 -14.64 -1.55
CA ARG A 50 0.52 -13.96 -0.80
C ARG A 50 0.72 -12.45 -0.84
N LEU A 51 -0.32 -11.67 -1.17
CA LEU A 51 -0.29 -10.21 -1.13
C LEU A 51 0.14 -9.64 0.25
N SER A 52 -0.17 -10.37 1.33
CA SER A 52 0.23 -10.00 2.69
C SER A 52 1.75 -9.97 2.89
N GLN A 53 2.50 -10.84 2.18
CA GLN A 53 3.97 -10.83 2.19
C GLN A 53 4.54 -9.52 1.64
N TYR A 54 3.81 -8.87 0.73
CA TYR A 54 4.18 -7.59 0.13
C TYR A 54 3.56 -6.41 0.89
N GLY A 55 2.80 -6.64 1.96
CA GLY A 55 2.22 -5.61 2.83
C GLY A 55 1.33 -4.59 2.13
N ILE A 56 0.77 -4.95 0.98
CA ILE A 56 -0.03 -4.07 0.11
C ILE A 56 -1.29 -3.56 0.84
N THR A 57 -1.98 -4.44 1.58
CA THR A 57 -3.18 -4.10 2.35
C THR A 57 -2.89 -3.17 3.54
N ALA A 58 -1.73 -3.32 4.18
CA ALA A 58 -1.34 -2.44 5.30
C ALA A 58 -1.15 -1.00 4.83
N ILE A 59 -0.58 -0.82 3.63
CA ILE A 59 -0.36 0.49 3.04
C ILE A 59 -1.69 1.16 2.66
N GLU A 60 -2.67 0.42 2.14
CA GLU A 60 -4.02 0.94 1.88
C GLU A 60 -4.70 1.43 3.15
N HIS A 61 -4.68 0.62 4.21
CA HIS A 61 -5.30 1.01 5.48
C HIS A 61 -4.65 2.27 6.06
N LEU A 62 -3.32 2.38 5.98
CA LEU A 62 -2.61 3.58 6.40
C LEU A 62 -3.00 4.79 5.55
N ALA A 63 -2.99 4.68 4.23
CA ALA A 63 -3.35 5.79 3.34
C ALA A 63 -4.78 6.29 3.59
N ARG A 64 -5.75 5.38 3.80
CA ARG A 64 -7.14 5.74 4.16
C ARG A 64 -7.21 6.46 5.50
N ARG A 65 -6.43 6.05 6.49
CA ARG A 65 -6.37 6.72 7.80
C ARG A 65 -5.89 8.17 7.70
N PHE A 66 -5.03 8.48 6.72
CA PHE A 66 -4.60 9.85 6.44
C PHE A 66 -5.59 10.65 5.57
N GLY A 67 -6.73 10.09 5.14
CA GLY A 67 -7.68 10.76 4.25
C GLY A 67 -7.37 10.59 2.76
N GLY A 68 -6.45 9.69 2.40
CA GLY A 68 -6.21 9.30 1.02
C GLY A 68 -7.42 8.53 0.48
N ALA A 69 -8.08 9.07 -0.53
CA ALA A 69 -9.17 8.39 -1.21
C ALA A 69 -8.61 7.27 -2.11
N ALA A 70 -8.95 6.02 -1.78
CA ALA A 70 -8.64 4.84 -2.60
C ALA A 70 -9.62 4.71 -3.79
N LEU A 71 -9.99 5.82 -4.45
CA LEU A 71 -11.09 5.85 -5.44
C LEU A 71 -10.67 5.49 -6.88
N HIS A 72 -9.37 5.46 -7.22
CA HIS A 72 -8.90 5.23 -8.61
C HIS A 72 -7.71 4.26 -8.74
N TRP A 73 -7.55 3.28 -7.85
CA TRP A 73 -6.29 2.50 -7.79
C TRP A 73 -6.48 1.01 -8.05
N SER A 74 -7.63 0.66 -8.61
CA SER A 74 -8.09 -0.70 -8.94
C SER A 74 -8.42 -0.86 -10.42
N ASP A 75 -7.87 -0.02 -11.30
CA ASP A 75 -7.94 -0.30 -12.73
C ASP A 75 -6.89 -1.36 -13.03
N VAL A 76 -7.40 -2.59 -13.02
CA VAL A 76 -6.81 -3.83 -13.55
C VAL A 76 -6.35 -3.62 -14.99
#